data_AF-A0A8J4R047-F1
#
_entry.id   AF-A0A8J4R047-F1
#
_cell.length_a   1.000
_cell.length_b   1.000
_cell.length_c   1.000
_cell.angle_alpha   90.00
_cell.angle_beta   90.00
_cell.angle_gamma   90.00
#
_symmetry.space_group_name_H-M   'P 1'
#
loop_
_entity.id
_entity.type
_entity.pdbx_description
1 polymer ?
#
loop_
_entity_poly.entity_id
_entity_poly.type
_entity_poly.pdbx_seq_one_letter_code
_entity_poly.pdbx_strand_id
1 'polypeptide(L)'
;MHPPLTLHKHPMCAEIIEEFQKCHIDHPIGKFFGDCTNLKIKLDRCFREEKAIKRKANFEQSKNLKERLKAFRKETAEFCFWNMIITRQHFNSLIY
;
A
#
# COMPACT_ATOMS: atom_id res chain seq x y z
N MET A 1 9.38 -11.83 -17.46
CA MET A 1 8.30 -10.85 -17.70
C MET A 1 8.41 -9.72 -16.69
N HIS A 2 8.43 -8.44 -17.10
CA HIS A 2 8.37 -7.28 -16.18
C HIS A 2 6.91 -6.78 -16.08
N PRO A 3 6.47 -6.22 -14.94
CA PRO A 3 5.17 -5.57 -14.83
C PRO A 3 5.04 -4.40 -15.82
N PRO A 4 3.83 -3.97 -16.20
CA PRO A 4 3.64 -2.83 -17.10
C PRO A 4 4.35 -1.59 -16.55
N LEU A 5 5.19 -0.98 -17.40
CA LEU A 5 5.99 0.21 -17.12
C LEU A 5 5.10 1.46 -17.10
N THR A 6 4.20 1.56 -16.14
CA THR A 6 3.41 2.78 -15.96
C THR A 6 4.25 3.80 -15.20
N LEU A 7 4.86 4.75 -15.93
CA LEU A 7 5.77 5.78 -15.40
C LEU A 7 5.20 6.49 -14.16
N HIS A 8 3.90 6.81 -14.18
CA HIS A 8 3.21 7.48 -13.07
C HIS A 8 3.18 6.67 -11.75
N LYS A 9 3.38 5.36 -11.77
CA LYS A 9 3.38 4.53 -10.55
C LYS A 9 4.76 4.41 -9.89
N HIS A 10 5.82 4.81 -10.60
CA HIS A 10 7.20 4.54 -10.24
C HIS A 10 8.07 5.81 -10.31
N PRO A 11 7.78 6.85 -9.49
CA PRO A 11 8.51 8.12 -9.55
C PRO A 11 10.01 7.98 -9.26
N MET A 12 10.43 7.03 -8.42
CA MET A 12 11.85 6.83 -8.10
C MET A 12 12.65 6.14 -9.20
N CYS A 13 11.97 5.47 -10.14
CA CYS A 13 12.63 4.69 -11.19
C CYS A 13 12.40 5.32 -12.58
N ALA A 14 11.89 6.55 -12.66
CA ALA A 14 11.50 7.19 -13.90
C ALA A 14 12.65 7.28 -14.91
N GLU A 15 13.83 7.71 -14.48
CA GLU A 15 15.02 7.83 -15.32
C GLU A 15 15.44 6.49 -15.94
N ILE A 16 15.45 5.41 -15.14
CA ILE A 16 15.81 4.06 -15.59
C ILE A 16 14.77 3.50 -16.57
N ILE A 17 13.49 3.84 -16.36
CA ILE A 17 12.41 3.47 -17.28
C ILE A 17 12.62 4.15 -18.64
N GLU A 18 12.97 5.43 -18.66
CA GLU A 18 13.24 6.16 -19.90
C GLU A 18 14.44 5.59 -20.66
N GLU A 19 15.55 5.28 -19.97
CA GLU A 19 16.71 4.63 -20.58
C GLU A 19 16.36 3.25 -21.16
N PHE A 20 15.56 2.47 -20.42
CA PHE A 20 15.11 1.16 -20.88
C PHE A 20 14.20 1.25 -22.12
N GLN A 21 13.31 2.25 -22.14
CA GLN A 21 12.45 2.53 -23.30
C GLN A 21 13.26 2.99 -24.51
N LYS A 22 14.25 3.88 -24.32
CA LYS A 22 15.18 4.29 -25.39
C LYS A 22 15.91 3.09 -25.98
N CYS A 23 16.45 2.19 -25.14
CA CYS A 23 17.11 0.97 -25.61
C CYS A 23 16.18 0.09 -26.47
N HIS A 24 14.90 -0.03 -26.09
CA HIS A 24 13.89 -0.77 -26.86
C HIS A 24 13.52 -0.10 -28.20
N ILE A 25 13.58 1.24 -28.28
CA ILE A 25 13.34 2.01 -29.49
C ILE A 25 14.53 1.88 -30.45
N ASP A 26 15.75 2.01 -29.91
CA ASP A 26 17.00 1.94 -30.68
C ASP A 26 17.28 0.52 -31.19
N HIS A 27 16.90 -0.51 -30.41
CA HIS A 27 17.14 -1.92 -30.72
C HIS A 27 15.83 -2.72 -30.79
N PRO A 28 14.98 -2.50 -31.81
CA PRO A 28 13.68 -3.15 -31.91
C PRO A 28 13.78 -4.67 -32.09
N ILE A 29 14.88 -5.15 -32.67
CA ILE A 29 15.22 -6.58 -32.82
C ILE A 29 16.06 -7.04 -31.62
N GLY A 30 17.03 -6.23 -31.19
CA GLY A 30 17.96 -6.51 -30.09
C GLY A 30 17.29 -6.70 -28.72
N LYS A 31 16.07 -6.20 -28.53
CA LYS A 31 15.25 -6.47 -27.34
C LYS A 31 15.02 -7.97 -27.09
N PHE A 32 15.03 -8.79 -28.15
CA PHE A 32 14.87 -10.25 -28.04
C PHE A 32 16.20 -10.99 -27.87
N PHE A 33 17.31 -10.38 -28.31
CA PHE A 33 18.65 -10.96 -28.24
C PHE A 33 19.42 -10.55 -26.98
N GLY A 34 18.87 -9.65 -26.17
CA GLY A 34 19.40 -9.34 -24.85
C GLY A 34 20.23 -8.06 -24.76
N ASP A 35 20.24 -7.22 -25.79
CA ASP A 35 21.00 -5.96 -25.83
C ASP A 35 20.63 -5.02 -24.65
N CYS A 36 19.36 -5.05 -24.22
CA CYS A 36 18.86 -4.22 -23.11
C CYS A 36 18.89 -4.93 -21.74
N THR A 37 19.57 -6.08 -21.60
CA THR A 37 19.54 -6.89 -20.36
C THR A 37 20.14 -6.17 -19.16
N ASN A 38 21.20 -5.39 -19.35
CA ASN A 38 21.82 -4.64 -18.25
C ASN A 38 20.89 -3.56 -17.68
N LEU A 39 20.18 -2.83 -18.54
CA LEU A 39 19.17 -1.85 -18.14
C LEU A 39 17.98 -2.51 -17.46
N LYS A 40 17.55 -3.68 -17.96
CA LYS A 40 16.51 -4.50 -17.33
C LYS A 40 16.87 -4.86 -15.88
N ILE A 41 18.10 -5.29 -15.62
CA ILE A 41 18.56 -5.66 -14.27
C ILE A 41 18.54 -4.45 -13.33
N LYS A 42 19.01 -3.29 -13.79
CA LYS A 42 18.97 -2.04 -13.01
C LYS A 42 17.53 -1.64 -12.67
N LEU A 43 16.64 -1.72 -13.65
CA LEU A 43 15.22 -1.42 -13.48
C LEU A 43 14.57 -2.36 -12.46
N ASP A 44 14.79 -3.67 -12.59
CA ASP A 44 14.24 -4.68 -11.68
C ASP A 44 14.76 -4.50 -10.25
N ARG A 45 16.00 -4.00 -10.09
CA ARG A 45 16.56 -3.63 -8.78
C ARG A 45 15.85 -2.42 -8.20
N CYS A 46 15.69 -1.35 -8.99
CA CYS A 46 14.99 -0.14 -8.55
C CYS A 46 13.54 -0.45 -8.12
N PHE A 47 12.81 -1.26 -8.89
CA PHE A 47 11.45 -1.67 -8.53
C PHE A 47 11.38 -2.49 -7.26
N ARG A 48 12.39 -3.32 -6.97
CA ARG A 48 12.45 -4.05 -5.70
C ARG A 48 12.66 -3.11 -4.51
N GLU A 49 13.55 -2.14 -4.66
CA GLU A 49 13.85 -1.13 -3.63
C GLU A 49 12.62 -0.25 -3.37
N GLU A 50 11.99 0.28 -4.42
CA GLU A 50 10.77 1.08 -4.29
C GLU A 50 9.64 0.28 -3.63
N LYS A 51 9.45 -0.97 -4.03
CA LYS A 51 8.45 -1.86 -3.44
C LYS A 51 8.74 -2.13 -1.97
N ALA A 52 10.00 -2.26 -1.58
CA ALA A 52 10.40 -2.45 -0.19
C ALA A 52 10.06 -1.21 0.66
N ILE A 53 10.37 -0.01 0.16
CA ILE A 53 10.04 1.26 0.83
C ILE A 53 8.53 1.40 1.01
N LYS A 54 7.74 1.23 -0.06
CA LYS A 54 6.27 1.31 -0.01
C LYS A 54 5.68 0.27 0.94
N ARG A 55 6.21 -0.96 0.96
CA ARG A 55 5.77 -2.01 1.91
C ARG A 55 6.02 -1.60 3.36
N LYS A 56 7.17 -1.01 3.66
CA LYS A 56 7.49 -0.54 5.02
C LYS A 56 6.54 0.58 5.46
N ALA A 57 6.31 1.57 4.60
CA ALA A 57 5.38 2.66 4.88
C ALA A 57 3.94 2.17 5.08
N ASN A 58 3.46 1.28 4.19
CA ASN A 58 2.12 0.70 4.30
C ASN A 58 1.97 -0.17 5.56
N PHE A 59 3.03 -0.88 5.96
CA PHE A 59 3.01 -1.68 7.19
C PHE A 59 2.84 -0.79 8.43
N GLU A 60 3.56 0.32 8.51
CA GLU A 60 3.44 1.27 9.61
C GLU A 60 2.05 1.94 9.64
N GLN A 61 1.55 2.40 8.49
CA GLN A 61 0.21 2.99 8.38
C GLN A 61 -0.88 1.99 8.76
N SER A 62 -0.79 0.75 8.30
CA SER A 62 -1.77 -0.29 8.63
C SER A 62 -1.75 -0.67 10.11
N LYS A 63 -0.57 -0.69 10.74
CA LYS A 63 -0.44 -0.89 12.19
C LYS A 63 -1.14 0.24 12.97
N ASN A 64 -0.83 1.50 12.63
CA ASN A 64 -1.43 2.66 13.29
C ASN A 64 -2.95 2.70 13.10
N LEU A 65 -3.44 2.41 11.90
CA LEU A 65 -4.88 2.34 11.63
C LEU A 65 -5.54 1.22 12.45
N LYS A 66 -4.92 0.03 12.50
CA LYS A 66 -5.44 -1.10 13.27
C LYS A 66 -5.55 -0.79 14.76
N GLU A 67 -4.55 -0.10 15.33
CA GLU A 67 -4.56 0.32 16.72
C GLU A 67 -5.70 1.33 17.01
N ARG A 68 -5.86 2.34 16.15
CA ARG A 68 -6.97 3.31 16.25
C ARG A 68 -8.34 2.65 16.17
N LEU A 69 -8.53 1.76 15.21
CA LEU A 69 -9.79 1.02 15.06
C LEU A 69 -10.08 0.12 16.25
N LYS A 70 -9.05 -0.46 16.87
CA LYS A 70 -9.20 -1.27 18.09
C LYS A 70 -9.62 -0.43 19.29
N ALA A 71 -9.04 0.77 19.46
CA ALA A 71 -9.43 1.71 20.51
C ALA A 71 -10.89 2.16 20.32
N PHE A 72 -11.23 2.64 19.12
CA PHE A 72 -12.58 3.06 18.78
C PHE A 72 -13.62 1.96 19.02
N ARG A 73 -13.31 0.70 18.65
CA ARG A 73 -14.19 -0.45 18.91
C ARG A 73 -14.45 -0.67 20.40
N LYS A 74 -13.43 -0.51 21.25
CA LYS A 74 -13.57 -0.66 22.71
C LYS A 74 -14.44 0.46 23.28
N GLU A 75 -14.14 1.71 22.93
CA GLU A 75 -14.92 2.88 23.36
C GLU A 75 -16.39 2.75 22.95
N THR A 76 -16.65 2.33 21.70
CA THR A 76 -18.01 2.09 21.21
C THR A 76 -18.70 0.98 22.00
N ALA A 77 -17.99 -0.12 22.29
CA ALA A 77 -18.55 -1.23 23.08
C ALA A 77 -18.86 -0.81 24.53
N GLU A 78 -17.98 -0.03 25.15
CA GLU A 78 -18.19 0.55 26.48
C GLU A 78 -19.38 1.51 26.48
N PHE A 79 -19.47 2.40 25.48
CA PHE A 79 -20.60 3.31 25.33
C PHE A 79 -21.92 2.57 25.17
N CYS A 80 -21.98 1.58 24.26
CA CYS A 80 -23.17 0.74 24.07
C CYS A 80 -23.55 0.00 25.35
N PHE A 81 -22.57 -0.53 26.08
CA PHE A 81 -22.80 -1.21 27.35
C PHE A 81 -23.44 -0.29 28.39
N TRP A 82 -22.88 0.91 28.59
CA TRP A 82 -23.44 1.90 29.52
C TRP A 82 -24.83 2.38 29.10
N ASN A 83 -25.04 2.61 27.80
CA ASN A 83 -26.35 3.02 27.28
C ASN A 83 -27.43 1.95 27.54
N MET A 84 -27.06 0.67 27.38
CA MET A 84 -27.95 -0.45 27.69
C MET A 84 -28.28 -0.56 29.19
N ILE A 85 -27.33 -0.23 30.08
CA ILE A 85 -27.58 -0.18 31.53
C ILE A 85 -28.52 0.97 31.88
N ILE A 86 -28.26 2.18 31.37
CA ILE A 86 -29.06 3.37 31.66
C ILE A 86 -30.51 3.16 31.20
N THR A 87 -30.71 2.67 29.97
CA THR A 87 -32.04 2.38 29.45
C THR A 87 -32.78 1.35 30.30
N ARG A 88 -32.08 0.31 30.79
CA ARG A 88 -32.67 -0.67 31.73
C ARG A 88 -33.02 -0.07 33.08
N GLN A 89 -32.16 0.77 33.66
CA GLN A 89 -32.40 1.45 34.93
C GLN A 89 -33.63 2.38 34.83
N HIS A 90 -33.71 3.17 33.75
CA HIS A 90 -34.81 4.07 33.48
C HIS A 90 -36.14 3.31 33.30
N PHE A 91 -36.12 2.18 32.59
CA PHE A 91 -37.31 1.33 32.42
C PHE A 91 -37.80 0.76 33.77
N ASN A 92 -36.89 0.27 34.62
CA ASN A 92 -37.27 -0.21 35.96
C ASN A 92 -37.86 0.90 36.83
N SER A 93 -37.35 2.13 36.74
CA SER A 93 -37.88 3.28 37.48
C SER A 93 -39.26 3.75 37.01
N LEU A 94 -39.73 3.33 35.83
CA LEU A 94 -41.08 3.62 35.34
C LEU A 94 -42.10 2.54 35.73
N ILE A 95 -41.62 1.37 36.18
CA ILE A 95 -42.47 0.23 36.56
C ILE A 95 -42.78 0.21 38.06
N TYR A 96 -41.91 0.80 38.89
CA TYR A 96 -42.09 0.97 40.33
C TYR A 96 -42.42 2.43 40.66
#